data_AF-A0AAN5CK13-F1
#
_entry.id   AF-A0AAN5CK13-F1
#
_cell.length_a   1.000
_cell.length_b   1.000
_cell.length_c   1.000
_cell.angle_alpha   90.00
_cell.angle_beta   90.00
_cell.angle_gamma   90.00
#
_symmetry.space_group_name_H-M   'P 1'
#
loop_
_entity.id
_entity.type
_entity.pdbx_description
1 polymer ?
#
loop_
_entity_poly.entity_id
_entity_poly.type
_entity_poly.pdbx_seq_one_letter_code
_entity_poly.pdbx_strand_id
1 'polypeptide(L)'
;NQIRFIAVHVWLRYGTAIFGRLILIYYQVNELIWNGSFCGYLTSLYEQQGGWTISISLISICIIEALGQVSAYLYAYEILSIQQHYILLSGYACGSVTCIILVYVLNIRIMQELKKGARIDDYSINRTYQNRENLNIIHNLIYFAGPTALFNLPCFLFYGVYAFLPENLSTYRFFAAEFYDLFTVLFANILFSFQSFASKVWTGRNNMVGENYSATDVYFMQLNAQFTLRSAN
;
A
#
# COMPACT_ATOMS: atom_id res chain seq x y z
N ASN A 1 23.20 20.69 -16.95
CA ASN A 1 22.19 19.94 -17.72
C ASN A 1 21.68 18.68 -17.03
N GLN A 2 22.51 17.86 -16.38
CA GLN A 2 22.06 16.66 -15.64
C GLN A 2 21.09 16.96 -14.48
N ILE A 3 21.30 18.05 -13.73
CA ILE A 3 20.39 18.48 -12.63
C ILE A 3 18.97 18.80 -13.14
N ARG A 4 18.83 19.38 -14.34
CA ARG A 4 17.52 19.67 -14.96
C ARG A 4 16.82 18.39 -15.43
N PHE A 5 17.57 17.42 -15.95
CA PHE A 5 17.03 16.12 -16.37
C PHE A 5 16.54 15.29 -15.17
N ILE A 6 17.29 15.30 -14.07
CA ILE A 6 16.91 14.65 -12.80
C ILE A 6 15.69 15.36 -12.18
N ALA A 7 15.66 16.69 -12.17
CA ALA A 7 14.51 17.45 -11.67
C ALA A 7 13.22 17.18 -12.48
N VAL A 8 13.32 17.07 -13.81
CA VAL A 8 12.20 16.73 -14.70
C VAL A 8 11.77 15.27 -14.49
N HIS A 9 12.70 14.33 -14.33
CA HIS A 9 12.37 12.92 -14.10
C HIS A 9 11.75 12.66 -12.72
N VAL A 10 12.18 13.42 -11.71
CA VAL A 10 11.58 13.49 -10.37
C VAL A 10 10.19 14.11 -10.46
N TRP A 11 10.02 15.24 -11.15
CA TRP A 11 8.71 15.87 -11.39
C TRP A 11 7.75 14.95 -12.15
N LEU A 12 8.24 14.15 -13.10
CA LEU A 12 7.42 13.17 -13.83
C LEU A 12 7.04 11.98 -12.96
N ARG A 13 7.93 11.48 -12.09
CA ARG A 13 7.65 10.39 -11.13
C ARG A 13 6.69 10.82 -10.02
N TYR A 14 6.92 11.98 -9.41
CA TYR A 14 6.01 12.55 -8.41
C TYR A 14 4.71 13.02 -9.05
N GLY A 15 4.80 13.70 -10.19
CA GLY A 15 3.67 14.12 -11.00
C GLY A 15 2.79 12.94 -11.34
N THR A 16 3.28 11.88 -12.00
CA THR A 16 2.39 10.78 -12.42
C THR A 16 1.82 9.96 -11.26
N ALA A 17 2.56 9.72 -10.17
CA ALA A 17 2.06 8.95 -9.03
C ALA A 17 1.08 9.75 -8.14
N ILE A 18 1.39 11.03 -7.88
CA ILE A 18 0.50 11.94 -7.14
C ILE A 18 -0.68 12.33 -8.02
N PHE A 19 -0.48 12.66 -9.28
CA PHE A 19 -1.54 12.99 -10.22
C PHE A 19 -2.45 11.79 -10.46
N GLY A 20 -1.93 10.56 -10.60
CA GLY A 20 -2.75 9.35 -10.73
C GLY A 20 -3.64 9.07 -9.51
N ARG A 21 -3.12 9.29 -8.29
CA ARG A 21 -3.90 9.10 -7.06
C ARG A 21 -4.77 10.31 -6.68
N LEU A 22 -4.34 11.55 -6.95
CA LEU A 22 -5.18 12.75 -6.81
C LEU A 22 -6.30 12.79 -7.85
N ILE A 23 -6.07 12.27 -9.06
CA ILE A 23 -7.11 11.96 -10.05
C ILE A 23 -8.11 11.00 -9.42
N LEU A 24 -7.68 9.83 -8.94
CA LEU A 24 -8.57 8.85 -8.32
C LEU A 24 -9.40 9.45 -7.16
N ILE A 25 -8.78 10.28 -6.32
CA ILE A 25 -9.42 10.94 -5.19
C ILE A 25 -10.36 12.07 -5.63
N TYR A 26 -9.96 12.92 -6.58
CA TYR A 26 -10.79 13.99 -7.16
C TYR A 26 -12.01 13.40 -7.89
N TYR A 27 -11.85 12.24 -8.53
CA TYR A 27 -12.92 11.54 -9.25
C TYR A 27 -13.86 10.76 -8.31
N GLN A 28 -13.37 10.19 -7.21
CA GLN A 28 -14.22 9.59 -6.16
C GLN A 28 -15.06 10.63 -5.41
N VAL A 29 -14.58 11.88 -5.30
CA VAL A 29 -15.26 12.96 -4.56
C VAL A 29 -16.32 13.68 -5.40
N ASN A 30 -16.16 13.78 -6.72
CA ASN A 30 -17.05 14.60 -7.56
C ASN A 30 -18.18 13.83 -8.27
N GLU A 31 -18.38 12.53 -8.00
CA GLU A 31 -19.38 11.67 -8.68
C GLU A 31 -19.48 11.89 -10.20
N LEU A 32 -18.33 12.17 -10.84
CA LEU A 32 -18.30 12.48 -12.26
C LEU A 32 -18.40 11.17 -13.04
N ILE A 33 -19.59 10.95 -13.60
CA ILE A 33 -19.95 9.88 -14.52
C ILE A 33 -18.85 9.74 -15.59
N TRP A 34 -18.05 8.67 -15.51
CA TRP A 34 -16.94 8.39 -16.42
C TRP A 34 -17.34 7.31 -17.43
N ASN A 35 -17.65 7.75 -18.65
CA ASN A 35 -17.46 6.92 -19.83
C ASN A 35 -16.10 7.32 -20.46
N GLY A 36 -14.97 6.70 -20.08
CA GLY A 36 -13.79 6.70 -20.97
C GLY A 36 -12.31 6.81 -20.50
N SER A 37 -11.90 6.76 -19.22
CA SER A 37 -10.45 6.85 -18.88
C SER A 37 -9.89 5.48 -18.69
N PHE A 38 -8.61 5.34 -19.05
CA PHE A 38 -7.81 4.20 -18.67
C PHE A 38 -7.79 3.95 -17.16
N CYS A 39 -7.65 4.98 -16.32
CA CYS A 39 -7.72 4.83 -14.86
C CYS A 39 -9.13 4.45 -14.35
N GLY A 40 -10.20 5.03 -14.90
CA GLY A 40 -11.58 4.66 -14.56
C GLY A 40 -11.91 3.22 -14.99
N TYR A 41 -11.39 2.79 -16.15
CA TYR A 41 -11.49 1.42 -16.62
C TYR A 41 -10.71 0.45 -15.72
N LEU A 42 -9.49 0.78 -15.32
CA LEU A 42 -8.72 -0.06 -14.39
C LEU A 42 -9.39 -0.13 -13.00
N THR A 43 -10.01 0.95 -12.56
CA THR A 43 -10.73 0.98 -11.26
C THR A 43 -12.01 0.17 -11.33
N SER A 44 -12.78 0.26 -12.43
CA SER A 44 -13.98 -0.57 -12.60
C SER A 44 -13.63 -2.06 -12.73
N LEU A 45 -12.50 -2.39 -13.39
CA LEU A 45 -11.97 -3.75 -13.42
C LEU A 45 -11.50 -4.24 -12.04
N TYR A 46 -10.93 -3.36 -11.21
CA TYR A 46 -10.56 -3.67 -9.82
C TYR A 46 -11.80 -3.93 -8.96
N GLU A 47 -12.84 -3.11 -9.11
CA GLU A 47 -14.11 -3.21 -8.39
C GLU A 47 -14.93 -4.45 -8.74
N GLN A 48 -14.67 -5.08 -9.90
CA GLN A 48 -15.32 -6.34 -10.30
C GLN A 48 -14.86 -7.58 -9.49
N GLN A 49 -14.07 -7.40 -8.41
CA GLN A 49 -13.68 -8.43 -7.43
C GLN A 49 -13.35 -9.79 -8.10
N GLY A 50 -12.27 -9.83 -8.90
CA GLY A 50 -11.91 -11.02 -9.67
C GLY A 50 -10.44 -11.05 -10.09
N GLY A 51 -10.13 -11.78 -11.17
CA GLY A 51 -8.76 -11.95 -11.68
C GLY A 51 -8.06 -10.63 -12.03
N TRP A 52 -8.82 -9.57 -12.36
CA TRP A 52 -8.28 -8.25 -12.68
C TRP A 52 -7.61 -7.55 -11.50
N THR A 53 -8.13 -7.70 -10.29
CA THR A 53 -7.54 -7.17 -9.05
C THR A 53 -6.13 -7.74 -8.85
N ILE A 54 -5.97 -9.04 -9.11
CA ILE A 54 -4.68 -9.75 -9.03
C ILE A 54 -3.74 -9.24 -10.12
N SER A 55 -4.21 -9.12 -11.37
CA SER A 55 -3.42 -8.59 -12.49
C SER A 55 -2.91 -7.17 -12.23
N ILE A 56 -3.75 -6.27 -11.72
CA ILE A 56 -3.35 -4.89 -11.37
C ILE A 56 -2.31 -4.90 -10.25
N SER A 57 -2.46 -5.78 -9.26
CA SER A 57 -1.48 -5.92 -8.17
C SER A 57 -0.13 -6.43 -8.69
N LEU A 58 -0.14 -7.45 -9.56
CA LEU A 58 1.08 -7.97 -10.21
C LEU A 58 1.77 -6.91 -11.07
N ILE A 59 1.02 -6.17 -11.89
CA ILE A 59 1.56 -5.07 -12.69
C ILE A 59 2.19 -4.02 -11.78
N SER A 60 1.52 -3.67 -10.68
CA SER A 60 2.04 -2.69 -9.71
C SER A 60 3.34 -3.17 -9.06
N ILE A 61 3.43 -4.44 -8.67
CA ILE A 61 4.65 -5.05 -8.12
C ILE A 61 5.77 -5.03 -9.16
N CYS A 62 5.49 -5.44 -10.41
CA CYS A 62 6.47 -5.42 -11.49
C CYS A 62 6.99 -4.01 -11.78
N ILE A 63 6.13 -3.00 -11.76
CA ILE A 63 6.54 -1.60 -11.95
C ILE A 63 7.44 -1.14 -10.81
N ILE A 64 7.08 -1.43 -9.56
CA ILE A 64 7.89 -1.05 -8.39
C ILE A 64 9.27 -1.73 -8.45
N GLU A 65 9.31 -3.02 -8.77
CA GLU A 65 10.54 -3.79 -8.91
C GLU A 65 11.42 -3.25 -10.05
N ALA A 66 10.84 -3.02 -11.23
CA ALA A 66 11.57 -2.44 -12.36
C ALA A 66 12.15 -1.06 -12.02
N LEU A 67 11.40 -0.21 -11.30
CA LEU A 67 11.90 1.09 -10.83
C LEU A 67 13.03 0.95 -9.81
N GLY A 68 12.96 -0.04 -8.91
CA GLY A 68 14.02 -0.38 -7.98
C GLY A 68 15.30 -0.80 -8.69
N GLN A 69 15.19 -1.72 -9.65
CA GLN A 69 16.30 -2.21 -10.47
C GLN A 69 16.94 -1.08 -11.29
N VAL A 70 16.13 -0.20 -11.90
CA VAL A 70 16.66 0.99 -12.60
C VAL A 70 17.39 1.91 -11.63
N SER A 71 16.88 2.12 -10.42
CA SER A 71 17.59 2.94 -9.43
C SER A 71 18.91 2.33 -8.98
N ALA A 72 18.95 1.00 -8.80
CA ALA A 72 20.17 0.28 -8.45
C ALA A 72 21.19 0.34 -9.60
N TYR A 73 20.74 0.17 -10.84
CA TYR A 73 21.57 0.33 -12.03
C TYR A 73 22.17 1.75 -12.11
N LEU A 74 21.35 2.80 -11.97
CA LEU A 74 21.83 4.18 -12.01
C LEU A 74 22.85 4.50 -10.91
N TYR A 75 22.68 3.90 -9.72
CA TYR A 75 23.65 4.01 -8.64
C TYR A 75 24.95 3.26 -8.95
N ALA A 76 24.87 2.04 -9.48
CA ALA A 76 26.04 1.22 -9.82
C ALA A 76 26.94 1.85 -10.91
N TYR A 77 26.36 2.60 -11.84
CA TYR A 77 27.10 3.36 -12.85
C TYR A 77 27.51 4.77 -12.40
N GLU A 78 27.39 5.07 -11.09
CA GLU A 78 27.75 6.37 -10.49
C GLU A 78 27.02 7.57 -11.10
N ILE A 79 25.91 7.33 -11.83
CA ILE A 79 25.08 8.39 -12.43
C ILE A 79 24.31 9.11 -11.32
N LEU A 80 23.96 8.40 -10.26
CA LEU A 80 23.21 8.88 -9.11
C LEU A 80 24.12 8.92 -7.88
N SER A 81 24.27 10.09 -7.25
CA SER A 81 25.06 10.17 -6.01
C SER A 81 24.33 9.47 -4.86
N ILE A 82 25.08 9.03 -3.84
CA ILE A 82 24.51 8.35 -2.66
C ILE A 82 23.47 9.22 -1.93
N GLN A 83 23.71 10.54 -1.87
CA GLN A 83 22.78 11.52 -1.29
C GLN A 83 21.48 11.61 -2.09
N GLN A 84 21.58 11.62 -3.43
CA GLN A 84 20.41 11.61 -4.30
C GLN A 84 19.61 10.32 -4.16
N HIS A 85 20.30 9.18 -4.01
CA HIS A 85 19.65 7.89 -3.74
C HIS A 85 18.86 7.93 -2.43
N TYR A 86 19.49 8.43 -1.36
CA TYR A 86 18.86 8.58 -0.06
C TYR A 86 17.61 9.46 -0.11
N ILE A 87 17.69 10.64 -0.75
CA ILE A 87 16.58 11.58 -0.88
C ILE A 87 15.43 10.92 -1.65
N LEU A 88 15.75 10.22 -2.74
CA LEU A 88 14.78 9.52 -3.56
C LEU A 88 14.06 8.41 -2.77
N LEU A 89 14.80 7.57 -2.04
CA LEU A 89 14.24 6.51 -1.20
C LEU A 89 13.37 7.07 -0.06
N SER A 90 13.83 8.10 0.62
CA SER A 90 13.08 8.79 1.69
C SER A 90 11.79 9.40 1.16
N GLY A 91 11.87 10.03 -0.02
CA GLY A 91 10.70 10.60 -0.69
C GLY A 91 9.67 9.55 -1.10
N TYR A 92 10.10 8.37 -1.55
CA TYR A 92 9.21 7.22 -1.80
C TYR A 92 8.51 6.73 -0.52
N ALA A 93 9.27 6.61 0.58
CA ALA A 93 8.72 6.20 1.86
C ALA A 93 7.67 7.20 2.37
N CYS A 94 8.00 8.50 2.42
CA CYS A 94 7.08 9.55 2.85
C CYS A 94 5.85 9.66 1.93
N GLY A 95 6.05 9.59 0.62
CA GLY A 95 4.99 9.65 -0.38
C GLY A 95 3.99 8.50 -0.24
N SER A 96 4.50 7.27 -0.04
CA SER A 96 3.65 6.08 0.13
C SER A 96 2.82 6.15 1.41
N VAL A 97 3.41 6.55 2.54
CA VAL A 97 2.72 6.75 3.83
C VAL A 97 1.62 7.82 3.69
N THR A 98 1.96 8.99 3.13
CA THR A 98 0.99 10.07 2.90
C THR A 98 -0.20 9.59 2.10
N CYS A 99 0.06 8.82 1.05
CA CYS A 99 -0.97 8.25 0.20
C CYS A 99 -1.89 7.26 0.92
N ILE A 100 -1.33 6.37 1.74
CA ILE A 100 -2.13 5.42 2.55
C ILE A 100 -3.02 6.18 3.52
N ILE A 101 -2.47 7.21 4.19
CA ILE A 101 -3.23 8.06 5.13
C ILE A 101 -4.37 8.78 4.41
N LEU A 102 -4.13 9.35 3.22
CA LEU A 102 -5.16 10.03 2.44
C LEU A 102 -6.29 9.07 2.07
N VAL A 103 -5.97 7.89 1.53
CA VAL A 103 -6.96 6.87 1.18
C VAL A 103 -7.76 6.44 2.40
N TYR A 104 -7.11 6.23 3.55
CA TYR A 104 -7.77 5.89 4.80
C TYR A 104 -8.76 6.98 5.26
N VAL A 105 -8.32 8.24 5.30
CA VAL A 105 -9.16 9.39 5.70
C VAL A 105 -10.36 9.54 4.79
N LEU A 106 -10.19 9.37 3.47
CA LEU A 106 -11.29 9.44 2.50
C LEU A 106 -12.31 8.32 2.70
N ASN A 107 -11.85 7.07 2.87
CA ASN A 107 -12.74 5.95 3.13
C ASN A 107 -13.56 6.16 4.42
N ILE A 108 -12.96 6.73 5.47
CA ILE A 108 -13.68 7.09 6.69
C ILE A 108 -14.72 8.19 6.43
N ARG A 109 -14.38 9.24 5.68
CA ARG A 109 -15.32 10.32 5.36
C ARG A 109 -16.54 9.80 4.59
N ILE A 110 -16.31 9.00 3.54
CA ILE A 110 -17.38 8.37 2.77
C ILE A 110 -18.25 7.49 3.69
N MET A 111 -17.64 6.71 4.58
CA MET A 111 -18.39 5.90 5.56
C MET A 111 -19.23 6.76 6.51
N GLN A 112 -18.75 7.93 6.92
CA GLN A 112 -19.49 8.86 7.77
C GLN A 112 -20.65 9.54 7.01
N GLU A 113 -20.47 9.86 5.73
CA GLU A 113 -21.50 10.44 4.87
C GLU A 113 -22.62 9.43 4.60
N LEU A 114 -22.28 8.17 4.29
CA LEU A 114 -23.24 7.07 4.12
C LEU A 114 -24.09 6.83 5.38
N LYS A 115 -23.57 7.14 6.57
CA LYS A 115 -24.33 7.04 7.84
C LYS A 115 -25.30 8.20 8.07
N LYS A 116 -25.04 9.38 7.50
CA LYS A 116 -25.81 10.61 7.78
C LYS A 116 -27.09 10.77 6.94
N GLY A 117 -27.20 10.06 5.82
CA GLY A 117 -28.26 10.30 4.85
C GLY A 117 -28.81 9.04 4.20
N ALA A 118 -29.04 7.97 4.97
CA ALA A 118 -29.66 6.74 4.46
C ALA A 118 -31.11 7.00 4.00
N ARG A 119 -31.26 7.58 2.81
CA ARG A 119 -32.50 7.57 2.04
C ARG A 119 -32.60 6.18 1.41
N ILE A 120 -33.79 5.59 1.48
CA ILE A 120 -34.06 4.21 1.02
C ILE A 120 -33.65 4.04 -0.45
N ASP A 121 -33.74 5.10 -1.25
CA ASP A 121 -33.46 5.06 -2.69
C ASP A 121 -31.97 5.20 -3.05
N ASP A 122 -31.14 5.81 -2.20
CA ASP A 122 -29.71 6.06 -2.48
C ASP A 122 -28.76 5.08 -1.75
N TYR A 123 -29.31 4.23 -0.87
CA TYR A 123 -28.51 3.31 -0.07
C TYR A 123 -28.16 2.03 -0.83
N SER A 124 -26.95 1.98 -1.39
CA SER A 124 -26.37 0.73 -1.89
C SER A 124 -25.71 -0.05 -0.74
N ILE A 125 -26.34 -1.17 -0.36
CA ILE A 125 -25.79 -2.15 0.59
C ILE A 125 -24.37 -2.56 0.16
N ASN A 126 -24.17 -2.81 -1.13
CA ASN A 126 -22.89 -3.23 -1.71
C ASN A 126 -21.78 -2.20 -1.47
N ARG A 127 -22.07 -0.90 -1.69
CA ARG A 127 -21.08 0.18 -1.50
C ARG A 127 -20.62 0.28 -0.04
N THR A 128 -21.52 0.06 0.91
CA THR A 128 -21.18 0.05 2.35
C THR A 128 -20.30 -1.15 2.71
N TYR A 129 -20.59 -2.34 2.17
CA TYR A 129 -19.76 -3.52 2.38
C TYR A 129 -18.36 -3.34 1.79
N GLN A 130 -18.26 -2.87 0.55
CA GLN A 130 -16.97 -2.60 -0.11
C GLN A 130 -16.11 -1.61 0.68
N ASN A 131 -16.69 -0.50 1.15
CA ASN A 131 -15.94 0.47 1.95
C ASN A 131 -15.49 -0.10 3.31
N ARG A 132 -16.29 -0.96 3.94
CA ARG A 132 -15.87 -1.66 5.18
C ARG A 132 -14.73 -2.63 4.92
N GLU A 133 -14.81 -3.37 3.83
CA GLU A 133 -13.77 -4.29 3.39
C GLU A 133 -12.46 -3.55 3.11
N ASN A 134 -12.51 -2.45 2.34
CA ASN A 134 -11.35 -1.60 2.06
C ASN A 134 -10.70 -1.06 3.35
N LEU A 135 -11.50 -0.57 4.31
CA LEU A 135 -10.98 -0.12 5.61
C LEU A 135 -10.30 -1.24 6.39
N ASN A 136 -10.87 -2.45 6.37
CA ASN A 136 -10.28 -3.62 7.02
C ASN A 136 -8.96 -4.03 6.34
N ILE A 137 -8.89 -3.99 5.01
CA ILE A 137 -7.66 -4.23 4.25
C ILE A 137 -6.58 -3.21 4.61
N ILE A 138 -6.92 -1.91 4.64
CA ILE A 138 -5.97 -0.86 5.02
C ILE A 138 -5.48 -1.04 6.46
N HIS A 139 -6.38 -1.40 7.38
CA HIS A 139 -6.01 -1.69 8.76
C HIS A 139 -5.02 -2.85 8.84
N ASN A 140 -5.30 -3.96 8.14
CA ASN A 140 -4.40 -5.11 8.07
C ASN A 140 -3.05 -4.75 7.43
N LEU A 141 -3.06 -3.92 6.39
CA LEU A 141 -1.85 -3.41 5.76
C LEU A 141 -1.02 -2.59 6.74
N ILE A 142 -1.63 -1.67 7.50
CA ILE A 142 -0.93 -0.86 8.51
C ILE A 142 -0.41 -1.74 9.64
N TYR A 143 -1.19 -2.71 10.09
CA TYR A 143 -0.80 -3.65 11.14
C TYR A 143 0.42 -4.49 10.73
N PHE A 144 0.51 -4.88 9.45
CA PHE A 144 1.63 -5.66 8.93
C PHE A 144 2.83 -4.79 8.54
N ALA A 145 2.61 -3.70 7.81
CA ALA A 145 3.66 -2.83 7.29
C ALA A 145 4.23 -1.89 8.36
N GLY A 146 3.44 -1.51 9.36
CA GLY A 146 3.84 -0.59 10.42
C GLY A 146 5.06 -1.07 11.22
N PRO A 147 5.02 -2.28 11.80
CA PRO A 147 6.18 -2.86 12.48
C PRO A 147 7.39 -2.97 11.54
N THR A 148 7.16 -3.42 10.30
CA THR A 148 8.22 -3.55 9.29
C THR A 148 8.91 -2.21 8.99
N ALA A 149 8.16 -1.13 8.88
CA ALA A 149 8.69 0.22 8.69
C ALA A 149 9.42 0.73 9.95
N LEU A 150 8.86 0.47 11.14
CA LEU A 150 9.46 0.87 12.41
C LEU A 150 10.83 0.21 12.62
N PHE A 151 10.94 -1.10 12.37
CA PHE A 151 12.20 -1.84 12.51
C PHE A 151 13.23 -1.48 11.43
N ASN A 152 12.81 -0.98 10.26
CA ASN A 152 13.71 -0.47 9.24
C ASN A 152 14.23 0.94 9.52
N LEU A 153 13.59 1.70 10.42
CA LEU A 153 13.94 3.09 10.70
C LEU A 153 15.44 3.25 11.08
N PRO A 154 16.05 2.40 11.93
CA PRO A 154 17.48 2.45 12.19
C PRO A 154 18.34 2.30 10.94
N CYS A 155 18.01 1.38 10.03
CA CYS A 155 18.73 1.22 8.75
C CYS A 155 18.69 2.52 7.94
N PHE A 156 17.52 3.14 7.83
CA PHE A 156 17.39 4.45 7.16
C PHE A 156 18.24 5.53 7.84
N LEU A 157 18.24 5.60 9.17
CA LEU A 157 19.04 6.59 9.91
C LEU A 157 20.54 6.40 9.65
N PHE A 158 21.07 5.19 9.79
CA PHE A 158 22.49 4.92 9.57
C PHE A 158 22.90 5.11 8.11
N TYR A 159 22.05 4.72 7.16
CA TYR A 159 22.26 5.00 5.75
C TYR A 159 22.31 6.52 5.47
N GLY A 160 21.44 7.29 6.13
CA GLY A 160 21.43 8.75 6.05
C GLY A 160 22.69 9.38 6.63
N VAL A 161 23.13 8.91 7.81
CA VAL A 161 24.41 9.35 8.40
C VAL A 161 25.55 9.05 7.43
N TYR A 162 25.63 7.86 6.87
CA TYR A 162 26.68 7.50 5.91
C TYR A 162 26.67 8.38 4.64
N ALA A 163 25.49 8.72 4.13
CA ALA A 163 25.32 9.49 2.90
C ALA A 163 25.65 10.98 3.06
N PHE A 164 25.34 11.58 4.21
CA PHE A 164 25.53 13.02 4.44
C PHE A 164 26.79 13.38 5.22
N LEU A 165 27.44 12.42 5.87
CA LEU A 165 28.66 12.70 6.61
C LEU A 165 29.84 12.97 5.64
N PRO A 166 30.60 14.06 5.85
CA PRO A 166 31.71 14.41 4.96
C PRO A 166 32.86 13.40 5.03
N GLU A 167 33.66 13.33 3.96
CA GLU A 167 34.73 12.33 3.79
C GLU A 167 35.86 12.42 4.82
N ASN A 168 36.07 13.61 5.41
CA ASN A 168 37.05 13.83 6.48
C ASN A 168 36.71 13.09 7.79
N LEU A 169 35.47 12.58 7.94
CA LEU A 169 35.00 11.84 9.10
C LEU A 169 34.84 10.34 8.79
N SER A 170 35.83 9.75 8.12
CA SER A 170 35.79 8.37 7.61
C SER A 170 35.48 7.32 8.69
N THR A 171 36.02 7.45 9.91
CA THR A 171 35.76 6.52 11.03
C THR A 171 34.27 6.41 11.36
N TYR A 172 33.57 7.54 11.41
CA TYR A 172 32.14 7.57 11.71
C TYR A 172 31.30 7.05 10.54
N ARG A 173 31.77 7.21 9.30
CA ARG A 173 31.13 6.61 8.12
C ARG A 173 31.22 5.09 8.15
N PHE A 174 32.39 4.53 8.44
CA PHE A 174 32.55 3.08 8.60
C PHE A 174 31.67 2.54 9.73
N PHE A 175 31.63 3.24 10.86
CA PHE A 175 30.73 2.88 11.95
C PHE A 175 29.26 2.88 11.51
N ALA A 176 28.81 3.91 10.79
CA ALA A 176 27.44 3.95 10.27
C ALA A 176 27.15 2.79 9.29
N ALA A 177 28.11 2.40 8.44
CA ALA A 177 27.97 1.26 7.55
C ALA A 177 27.85 -0.07 8.30
N GLU A 178 28.71 -0.32 9.29
CA GLU A 178 28.66 -1.54 10.13
C GLU A 178 27.33 -1.65 10.90
N PHE A 179 26.84 -0.53 11.44
CA PHE A 179 25.55 -0.49 12.11
C PHE A 179 24.38 -0.70 11.14
N TYR A 180 24.45 -0.14 9.94
CA TYR A 180 23.47 -0.40 8.90
C TYR A 180 23.38 -1.91 8.57
N ASP A 181 24.52 -2.58 8.40
CA ASP A 181 24.57 -4.02 8.12
C ASP A 181 24.05 -4.84 9.30
N LEU A 182 24.45 -4.52 10.53
CA LEU A 182 23.95 -5.14 11.75
C LEU A 182 22.43 -5.04 11.85
N PHE A 183 21.86 -3.84 11.67
CA PHE A 183 20.41 -3.64 11.74
C PHE A 183 19.66 -4.32 10.60
N THR A 184 20.27 -4.43 9.41
CA THR A 184 19.70 -5.18 8.29
C THR A 184 19.59 -6.67 8.62
N VAL A 185 20.63 -7.26 9.21
CA VAL A 185 20.63 -8.66 9.66
C VAL A 185 19.60 -8.87 10.79
N LEU A 186 19.54 -7.96 11.77
CA LEU A 186 18.54 -8.03 12.84
C LEU A 186 17.12 -7.95 12.29
N PHE A 187 16.86 -7.03 11.36
CA PHE A 187 15.58 -6.90 10.68
C PHE A 187 15.18 -8.19 9.96
N ALA A 188 16.10 -8.80 9.20
CA ALA A 188 15.84 -10.06 8.51
C ALA A 188 15.46 -11.20 9.48
N ASN A 189 16.18 -11.31 10.61
CA ASN A 189 15.89 -12.31 11.64
C ASN A 189 14.53 -12.09 12.32
N ILE A 190 14.19 -10.83 12.63
CA ILE A 190 12.89 -10.46 13.22
C ILE A 190 11.76 -10.80 12.24
N LEU A 191 11.93 -10.44 10.96
CA LEU A 191 10.93 -10.71 9.93
C LEU A 191 10.72 -12.21 9.73
N PHE A 192 11.80 -13.00 9.66
CA PHE A 192 11.73 -14.45 9.56
C PHE A 192 11.04 -15.10 10.77
N SER A 193 11.36 -14.62 11.97
CA SER A 193 10.72 -15.08 13.21
C SER A 193 9.23 -14.73 13.24
N PHE A 194 8.87 -13.52 12.80
CA PHE A 194 7.48 -13.07 12.71
C PHE A 194 6.68 -13.88 11.69
N GLN A 195 7.24 -14.16 10.50
CA GLN A 195 6.61 -15.02 9.49
C GLN A 195 6.43 -16.46 9.98
N SER A 196 7.43 -17.00 10.68
CA SER A 196 7.36 -18.33 11.29
C SER A 196 6.30 -18.40 12.38
N PHE A 197 6.13 -17.34 13.16
CA PHE A 197 5.07 -17.25 14.17
C PHE A 197 3.68 -17.09 13.53
N ALA A 198 3.53 -16.18 12.57
CA ALA A 198 2.27 -15.92 11.88
C ALA A 198 1.74 -17.16 11.13
N SER A 199 2.62 -17.91 10.47
CA SER A 199 2.25 -19.17 9.79
C SER A 199 1.75 -20.25 10.76
N LYS A 200 2.37 -20.38 11.94
CA LYS A 200 1.91 -21.29 13.01
C LYS A 200 0.54 -20.88 13.57
N VAL A 201 0.33 -19.59 13.80
CA VAL A 201 -0.96 -19.07 14.29
C VAL A 201 -2.07 -19.29 13.25
N TRP A 202 -1.78 -19.03 11.97
CA TRP A 202 -2.74 -19.20 10.89
C TRP A 202 -3.13 -20.66 10.68
N THR A 203 -2.16 -21.57 10.66
CA THR A 203 -2.41 -23.01 10.54
C THR A 203 -3.19 -23.56 11.75
N GLY A 204 -2.87 -23.09 12.96
CA GLY A 204 -3.64 -23.43 14.17
C GLY A 204 -5.09 -22.97 14.10
N ARG A 205 -5.37 -21.76 13.57
CA ARG A 205 -6.73 -21.23 13.45
C ARG A 205 -7.57 -22.01 12.42
N ASN A 206 -7.00 -22.41 11.29
CA ASN A 206 -7.73 -23.19 10.27
C ASN A 206 -8.15 -24.57 10.79
N ASN A 207 -7.33 -25.18 11.64
CA ASN A 207 -7.68 -26.45 12.28
C ASN A 207 -8.86 -26.30 13.25
N MET A 208 -9.04 -25.13 13.89
CA MET A 208 -10.17 -24.87 14.79
C MET A 208 -11.46 -24.43 14.06
N VAL A 209 -11.33 -23.72 12.93
CA VAL A 209 -12.49 -23.24 12.15
C VAL A 209 -13.19 -24.40 11.42
N GLY A 210 -12.45 -25.45 11.03
CA GLY A 210 -13.04 -26.67 10.48
C GLY A 210 -14.01 -27.40 11.42
N GLU A 211 -13.91 -27.18 12.72
CA GLU A 211 -14.79 -27.82 13.72
C GLU A 211 -15.97 -26.93 14.16
N ASN A 212 -15.95 -25.62 13.87
CA ASN A 212 -16.87 -24.63 14.46
C ASN A 212 -17.57 -23.72 13.43
N TYR A 213 -17.83 -24.18 12.21
CA TYR A 213 -18.89 -23.57 11.40
C TYR A 213 -20.23 -23.81 12.11
N SER A 214 -20.53 -22.96 13.09
CA SER A 214 -21.78 -22.98 13.80
C SER A 214 -22.89 -22.63 12.81
N ALA A 215 -24.01 -23.34 12.92
CA ALA A 215 -25.16 -23.22 12.02
C ALA A 215 -25.63 -21.77 11.74
N THR A 216 -25.25 -20.78 12.54
CA THR A 216 -25.62 -19.38 12.37
C THR A 216 -25.08 -18.71 11.10
N ASP A 217 -23.88 -19.05 10.63
CA ASP A 217 -23.35 -18.49 9.36
C ASP A 217 -24.08 -19.06 8.14
N VAL A 218 -24.46 -20.35 8.22
CA VAL A 218 -25.33 -20.99 7.22
C VAL A 218 -26.71 -20.33 7.21
N TYR A 219 -27.26 -19.99 8.38
CA TYR A 219 -28.54 -19.29 8.49
C TYR A 219 -28.51 -17.89 7.89
N PHE A 220 -27.44 -17.12 8.07
CA PHE A 220 -27.31 -15.79 7.46
C PHE A 220 -27.18 -15.86 5.94
N MET A 221 -26.45 -16.83 5.39
CA MET A 221 -26.39 -17.06 3.95
C MET A 221 -27.75 -17.50 3.38
N GLN A 222 -28.49 -18.35 4.10
CA GLN A 222 -29.84 -18.78 3.71
C GLN A 222 -30.86 -17.64 3.74
N LEU A 223 -30.82 -16.77 4.76
CA LEU A 223 -31.70 -15.60 4.83
C LEU A 223 -31.46 -14.65 3.64
N ASN A 224 -30.19 -14.45 3.27
CA ASN A 224 -29.83 -13.58 2.15
C ASN A 224 -30.29 -14.15 0.79
N ALA A 225 -30.22 -15.48 0.62
CA ALA A 225 -30.75 -16.18 -0.56
C ALA A 225 -32.28 -16.07 -0.66
N GLN A 226 -33.00 -16.04 0.47
CA GLN A 226 -34.45 -15.89 0.48
C GLN A 226 -34.91 -14.48 0.08
N PHE A 227 -34.16 -13.43 0.45
CA PHE A 227 -34.50 -12.07 0.04
C PHE A 227 -34.24 -11.78 -1.44
N THR A 228 -33.26 -12.46 -2.05
CA THR A 228 -32.97 -12.33 -3.49
C THR A 228 -34.03 -12.99 -4.37
N LEU A 229 -34.67 -14.06 -3.89
CA LEU A 229 -35.77 -14.72 -4.63
C LEU A 229 -37.08 -13.94 -4.61
N ARG A 230 -37.30 -13.06 -3.61
CA ARG A 230 -38.53 -12.28 -3.49
C ARG A 230 -38.59 -11.03 -4.36
N SER A 231 -37.45 -10.53 -4.84
CA SER A 231 -37.40 -9.36 -5.72
C SER A 231 -37.51 -9.70 -7.21
N ALA A 232 -37.67 -10.98 -7.56
CA ALA A 232 -37.72 -11.45 -8.95
C ALA A 232 -39.16 -11.73 -9.46
N ASN A 233 -40.18 -11.48 -8.63
CA ASN A 233 -41.61 -11.55 -8.99
C ASN A 233 -42.25 -10.18 -8.82
#